data_AF-A0A0F2T7L4-F1
#
_entry.id   AF-A0A0F2T7L4-F1
#
_cell.length_a   1.000
_cell.length_b   1.000
_cell.length_c   1.000
_cell.angle_alpha   90.00
_cell.angle_beta   90.00
_cell.angle_gamma   90.00
#
_symmetry.space_group_name_H-M   'P 1'
#
loop_
_entity.id
_entity.type
_entity.pdbx_description
1 polymer ?
#
loop_
_entity_poly.entity_id
_entity_poly.type
_entity_poly.pdbx_seq_one_letter_code
_entity_poly.pdbx_strand_id
1 'polypeptide(L)'
;ADVGLSLASIGAGFERRAVVVGSERAELLAGLGAVTGGQVVAGKTGVLFSGQGAQWAGMGRGLYEAFPVFREAFDEVCARLDEELGASVRAVVFGEEGSLDQTVFTQAGLFAVGVGLWRLLEWLGVPVDAVGGHSVGEVVAAYVAGVWSLEDACRVVAARGRLMQALPAGGVMVAVRLSEAEAVERLAGRS
;
A
#
# COMPACT_ATOMS: atom_id res chain seq x y z
N ALA A 1 -2.62 19.77 22.39
CA ALA A 1 -3.27 18.46 22.27
C ALA A 1 -4.77 18.54 22.58
N ASP A 2 -5.17 19.13 23.72
CA ASP A 2 -6.57 19.17 24.19
C ASP A 2 -7.59 19.76 23.21
N VAL A 3 -7.20 20.81 22.47
CA VAL A 3 -8.07 21.40 21.42
C VAL A 3 -8.36 20.38 20.32
N GLY A 4 -7.34 19.66 19.83
CA GLY A 4 -7.51 18.64 18.80
C GLY A 4 -8.38 17.47 19.27
N LEU A 5 -8.14 17.00 20.50
CA LEU A 5 -8.95 15.95 21.12
C LEU A 5 -10.41 16.36 21.27
N SER A 6 -10.65 17.60 21.72
CA SER A 6 -12.01 18.14 21.88
C SER A 6 -12.73 18.26 20.54
N LEU A 7 -12.05 18.72 19.48
CA LEU A 7 -12.63 18.82 18.15
C LEU A 7 -12.97 17.45 17.55
N ALA A 8 -12.13 16.43 17.81
CA ALA A 8 -12.40 15.07 17.35
C ALA A 8 -13.59 14.42 18.08
N SER A 9 -13.82 14.74 19.36
CA SER A 9 -14.85 14.12 20.20
C SER A 9 -16.25 14.70 20.04
N ILE A 10 -16.39 15.94 19.54
CA ILE A 10 -17.69 16.57 19.25
C ILE A 10 -18.46 15.83 18.13
N GLY A 11 -17.78 14.95 17.39
CA GLY A 11 -18.39 14.11 16.36
C GLY A 11 -18.57 14.85 15.04
N ALA A 12 -18.34 14.14 13.94
CA ALA A 12 -18.26 14.71 12.61
C ALA A 12 -19.65 14.93 11.96
N GLY A 13 -20.67 15.32 12.71
CA GLY A 13 -22.05 15.46 12.20
C GLY A 13 -22.25 16.51 11.10
N PHE A 14 -21.22 17.28 10.78
CA PHE A 14 -21.26 18.32 9.75
C PHE A 14 -21.00 17.76 8.35
N GLU A 15 -21.81 18.22 7.39
CA GLU A 15 -21.66 17.93 5.96
C GLU A 15 -20.39 18.56 5.36
N ARG A 16 -19.91 19.66 5.96
CA ARG A 16 -18.67 20.31 5.56
C ARG A 16 -17.61 20.16 6.64
N ARG A 17 -16.49 19.58 6.24
CA ARG A 17 -15.38 19.25 7.15
C ARG A 17 -14.07 19.75 6.58
N ALA A 18 -13.16 20.07 7.49
CA ALA A 18 -11.78 20.39 7.20
C ALA A 18 -10.90 19.84 8.33
N VAL A 19 -9.70 19.40 7.99
CA VAL A 19 -8.71 18.90 8.93
C VAL A 19 -7.42 19.69 8.71
N VAL A 20 -6.83 20.19 9.80
CA VAL A 20 -5.51 20.83 9.79
C VAL A 20 -4.58 19.97 10.63
N VAL A 21 -3.42 19.63 10.08
CA VAL A 21 -2.38 18.85 10.75
C VAL A 21 -1.19 19.77 10.99
N GLY A 22 -0.64 19.74 12.21
CA GLY A 22 0.53 20.52 12.60
C GLY A 22 0.99 20.11 13.99
N SER A 23 2.30 20.18 14.23
CA SER A 23 2.90 19.91 15.54
C SER A 23 3.05 21.20 16.34
N GLU A 24 3.04 22.37 15.68
CA GLU A 24 3.19 23.67 16.32
C GLU A 24 1.97 24.57 16.14
N ARG A 25 1.77 25.48 17.11
CA ARG A 25 0.65 26.43 17.08
C ARG A 25 0.65 27.32 15.84
N ALA A 26 1.82 27.76 15.39
CA ALA A 26 1.95 28.62 14.23
C ALA A 26 1.47 27.90 12.94
N GLU A 27 1.83 26.63 12.78
CA GLU A 27 1.41 25.79 11.66
C GLU A 27 -0.11 25.59 11.66
N LEU A 28 -0.68 25.27 12.83
CA LEU A 28 -2.12 25.07 12.97
C LEU A 28 -2.91 26.33 12.63
N LEU A 29 -2.45 27.51 13.05
CA LEU A 29 -3.09 28.79 12.73
C LEU A 29 -2.97 29.14 11.24
N ALA A 30 -1.80 28.93 10.65
CA ALA A 30 -1.60 29.14 9.22
C ALA A 30 -2.50 28.22 8.39
N GLY A 31 -2.56 26.94 8.75
CA GLY A 31 -3.42 25.96 8.10
C GLY A 31 -4.89 26.31 8.21
N LEU A 32 -5.36 26.72 9.40
CA LEU A 32 -6.74 27.20 9.61
C LEU A 32 -7.09 28.40 8.72
N GLY A 33 -6.14 29.33 8.53
CA GLY A 33 -6.32 30.48 7.64
C GLY A 33 -6.43 30.13 6.16
N ALA A 34 -5.97 28.93 5.76
CA ALA A 34 -5.97 28.44 4.38
C ALA A 34 -7.05 27.38 4.11
N VAL A 35 -7.88 27.04 5.09
CA VAL A 35 -8.89 25.98 4.94
C VAL A 35 -9.88 26.34 3.83
N THR A 36 -9.96 25.47 2.84
CA THR A 36 -11.10 25.39 1.92
C THR A 36 -11.96 24.19 2.35
N GLY A 37 -13.27 24.42 2.54
CA GLY A 37 -14.16 23.36 3.02
C GLY A 37 -14.36 22.26 1.97
N GLY A 38 -14.32 21.00 2.39
CA GLY A 38 -14.77 19.86 1.59
C GLY A 38 -16.21 19.46 1.94
N GLN A 39 -16.91 18.82 1.01
CA GLN A 39 -18.21 18.19 1.27
C GLN A 39 -18.01 16.70 1.56
N VAL A 40 -18.64 16.20 2.61
CA VAL A 40 -18.66 14.77 2.95
C VAL A 40 -19.54 14.03 1.96
N VAL A 41 -18.99 12.99 1.34
CA VAL A 41 -19.77 12.04 0.54
C VAL A 41 -20.07 10.84 1.42
N ALA A 42 -21.35 10.57 1.65
CA ALA A 42 -21.77 9.32 2.29
C ALA A 42 -21.60 8.16 1.30
N GLY A 43 -21.00 7.07 1.75
CA GLY A 43 -20.76 5.91 0.90
C GLY A 43 -19.97 4.82 1.62
N LYS A 44 -19.78 3.71 0.92
CA LYS A 44 -18.90 2.63 1.35
C LYS A 44 -17.43 3.02 1.12
N THR A 45 -16.55 2.64 2.04
CA THR A 45 -15.11 2.87 1.94
C THR A 45 -14.42 1.64 1.34
N GLY A 46 -13.66 1.85 0.27
CA GLY A 46 -12.82 0.82 -0.34
C GLY A 46 -11.33 1.12 -0.14
N VAL A 47 -10.53 0.08 0.15
CA VAL A 47 -9.05 0.18 0.15
C VAL A 47 -8.50 -0.56 -1.07
N LEU A 48 -7.65 0.11 -1.85
CA LEU A 48 -7.03 -0.44 -3.05
C LEU A 48 -5.52 -0.57 -2.87
N PHE A 49 -5.01 -1.79 -3.04
CA PHE A 49 -3.58 -2.07 -3.03
C PHE A 49 -3.02 -2.01 -4.46
N SER A 50 -2.10 -1.07 -4.71
CA SER A 50 -1.49 -0.92 -6.02
C SER A 50 -0.56 -2.08 -6.39
N GLY A 51 -0.29 -2.24 -7.68
CA GLY A 51 0.73 -3.16 -8.16
C GLY A 51 2.14 -2.58 -8.10
N GLN A 52 3.05 -3.23 -8.83
CA GLN A 52 4.42 -2.76 -9.05
C GLN A 52 4.45 -1.39 -9.75
N GLY A 53 5.39 -0.54 -9.34
CA GLY A 53 5.57 0.85 -9.79
C GLY A 53 5.43 1.88 -8.66
N ALA A 54 4.86 1.50 -7.51
CA ALA A 54 4.70 2.36 -6.35
C ALA A 54 5.88 2.31 -5.35
N GLN A 55 6.81 1.37 -5.55
CA GLN A 55 7.93 1.15 -4.64
C GLN A 55 8.98 2.27 -4.72
N TRP A 56 9.59 2.57 -3.59
CA TRP A 56 10.76 3.44 -3.48
C TRP A 56 11.58 3.01 -2.24
N ALA A 57 12.90 3.20 -2.29
CA ALA A 57 13.79 2.77 -1.21
C ALA A 57 13.52 3.58 0.07
N GLY A 58 13.28 2.87 1.18
CA GLY A 58 12.87 3.46 2.45
C GLY A 58 11.35 3.56 2.64
N MET A 59 10.55 3.05 1.70
CA MET A 59 9.09 3.01 1.87
C MET A 59 8.70 2.31 3.18
N GLY A 60 7.79 2.92 3.93
CA GLY A 60 7.33 2.41 5.21
C GLY A 60 8.26 2.64 6.41
N ARG A 61 9.51 3.12 6.24
CA ARG A 61 10.46 3.31 7.35
C ARG A 61 9.93 4.25 8.44
N GLY A 62 9.37 5.39 8.07
CA GLY A 62 8.77 6.32 9.04
C GLY A 62 7.59 5.71 9.81
N LEU A 63 6.79 4.86 9.17
CA LEU A 63 5.69 4.15 9.83
C LEU A 63 6.20 3.04 10.77
N TYR A 64 7.25 2.33 10.35
CA TYR A 64 7.93 1.32 11.15
C TYR A 64 8.50 1.89 12.45
N GLU A 65 9.08 3.09 12.38
CA GLU A 65 9.61 3.80 13.55
C GLU A 65 8.48 4.32 14.46
N ALA A 66 7.42 4.88 13.87
CA ALA A 66 6.36 5.55 14.62
C ALA A 66 5.29 4.61 15.20
N PHE A 67 4.97 3.49 14.54
CA PHE A 67 3.80 2.66 14.85
C PHE A 67 4.19 1.20 15.10
N PRO A 68 4.13 0.72 16.36
CA PRO A 68 4.41 -0.68 16.69
C PRO A 68 3.57 -1.69 15.91
N VAL A 69 2.28 -1.41 15.70
CA VAL A 69 1.38 -2.30 14.94
C VAL A 69 1.79 -2.49 13.48
N PHE A 70 2.32 -1.43 12.84
CA PHE A 70 2.87 -1.52 11.50
C PHE A 70 4.16 -2.35 11.52
N ARG A 71 5.06 -2.05 12.47
CA ARG A 71 6.36 -2.72 12.60
C ARG A 71 6.20 -4.21 12.82
N GLU A 72 5.37 -4.61 13.78
CA GLU A 72 5.14 -6.02 14.12
C GLU A 72 4.61 -6.81 12.91
N ALA A 73 3.62 -6.26 12.21
CA ALA A 73 3.08 -6.88 11.01
C ALA A 73 4.12 -6.95 9.88
N PHE A 74 4.85 -5.86 9.65
CA PHE A 74 5.87 -5.78 8.61
C PHE A 74 7.01 -6.78 8.88
N ASP A 75 7.48 -6.88 10.12
CA ASP A 75 8.52 -7.83 10.55
C ASP A 75 8.05 -9.28 10.43
N GLU A 76 6.80 -9.58 10.79
CA GLU A 76 6.21 -10.91 10.63
C GLU A 76 6.20 -11.33 9.16
N VAL A 77 5.74 -10.44 8.26
CA VAL A 77 5.73 -10.72 6.82
C VAL A 77 7.14 -10.87 6.26
N CYS A 78 8.06 -9.96 6.62
CA CYS A 78 9.46 -10.03 6.19
C CYS A 78 10.11 -11.34 6.64
N ALA A 79 9.95 -11.76 7.90
CA ALA A 79 10.53 -13.02 8.38
C ALA A 79 10.09 -14.23 7.53
N ARG A 80 8.81 -14.29 7.14
CA ARG A 80 8.28 -15.36 6.28
C ARG A 80 8.80 -15.29 4.85
N LEU A 81 8.92 -14.09 4.29
CA LEU A 81 9.46 -13.93 2.94
C LEU A 81 10.97 -14.18 2.90
N ASP A 82 11.70 -13.86 3.96
CA ASP A 82 13.13 -14.13 4.10
C ASP A 82 13.39 -15.65 4.07
N GLU A 83 12.53 -16.46 4.69
CA GLU A 83 12.56 -17.93 4.60
C GLU A 83 12.37 -18.43 3.15
N GLU A 84 11.45 -17.83 2.39
CA GLU A 84 11.13 -18.21 1.01
C GLU A 84 12.17 -17.72 -0.03
N LEU A 85 12.85 -16.61 0.26
CA LEU A 85 13.74 -15.91 -0.67
C LEU A 85 15.22 -16.05 -0.34
N GLY A 86 15.56 -16.41 0.90
CA GLY A 86 16.94 -16.54 1.37
C GLY A 86 17.70 -15.21 1.48
N ALA A 87 16.99 -14.08 1.57
CA ALA A 87 17.55 -12.74 1.66
C ALA A 87 16.61 -11.80 2.42
N SER A 88 17.16 -10.78 3.08
CA SER A 88 16.35 -9.89 3.91
C SER A 88 15.52 -8.90 3.09
N VAL A 89 14.20 -9.12 3.04
CA VAL A 89 13.24 -8.23 2.39
C VAL A 89 13.25 -6.86 3.06
N ARG A 90 13.31 -6.80 4.41
CA ARG A 90 13.37 -5.53 5.14
C ARG A 90 14.58 -4.72 4.70
N ALA A 91 15.79 -5.30 4.70
CA ALA A 91 17.00 -4.58 4.31
C ALA A 91 16.89 -4.03 2.87
N VAL A 92 16.30 -4.80 1.94
CA VAL A 92 16.06 -4.35 0.56
C VAL A 92 15.05 -3.21 0.47
N VAL A 93 13.89 -3.35 1.13
CA VAL A 93 12.85 -2.30 1.16
C VAL A 93 13.41 -1.00 1.74
N PHE A 94 14.26 -1.11 2.74
CA PHE A 94 14.88 0.01 3.44
C PHE A 94 16.10 0.61 2.73
N GLY A 95 16.51 0.04 1.59
CA GLY A 95 17.64 0.52 0.79
C GLY A 95 19.00 0.24 1.42
N GLU A 96 19.07 -0.71 2.34
CA GLU A 96 20.28 -1.09 3.08
C GLU A 96 21.09 -2.14 2.30
N GLU A 97 20.42 -3.09 1.64
CA GLU A 97 21.04 -4.18 0.89
C GLU A 97 20.27 -4.51 -0.39
N GLY A 98 20.93 -5.13 -1.37
CA GLY A 98 20.28 -5.60 -2.60
C GLY A 98 19.67 -4.48 -3.45
N SER A 99 18.63 -4.81 -4.22
CA SER A 99 17.96 -3.87 -5.12
C SER A 99 16.45 -4.10 -5.12
N LEU A 100 15.71 -3.06 -4.72
CA LEU A 100 14.25 -3.05 -4.71
C LEU A 100 13.64 -3.09 -6.12
N ASP A 101 14.44 -2.81 -7.17
CA ASP A 101 14.01 -2.85 -8.57
C ASP A 101 13.99 -4.28 -9.15
N GLN A 102 14.56 -5.25 -8.42
CA GLN A 102 14.37 -6.65 -8.77
C GLN A 102 12.93 -7.06 -8.49
N THR A 103 12.23 -7.56 -9.51
CA THR A 103 10.80 -7.93 -9.45
C THR A 103 10.46 -8.78 -8.22
N VAL A 104 11.33 -9.72 -7.83
CA VAL A 104 11.11 -10.55 -6.63
C VAL A 104 11.03 -9.71 -5.36
N PHE A 105 11.94 -8.76 -5.16
CA PHE A 105 11.96 -7.88 -3.99
C PHE A 105 10.95 -6.75 -4.09
N THR A 106 10.64 -6.26 -5.29
CA THR A 106 9.54 -5.31 -5.50
C THR A 106 8.22 -5.89 -5.01
N GLN A 107 7.90 -7.11 -5.43
CA GLN A 107 6.64 -7.76 -5.05
C GLN A 107 6.58 -8.11 -3.57
N ALA A 108 7.67 -8.69 -3.03
CA ALA A 108 7.81 -8.99 -1.61
C ALA A 108 7.66 -7.73 -0.73
N GLY A 109 8.36 -6.65 -1.09
CA GLY A 109 8.33 -5.39 -0.37
C GLY A 109 6.96 -4.70 -0.41
N LEU A 110 6.32 -4.66 -1.58
CA LEU A 110 4.97 -4.09 -1.72
C LEU A 110 3.94 -4.89 -0.92
N PHE A 111 4.07 -6.23 -0.86
CA PHE A 111 3.23 -7.06 -0.02
C PHE A 111 3.43 -6.75 1.47
N ALA A 112 4.68 -6.74 1.95
CA ALA A 112 5.00 -6.43 3.35
C ALA A 112 4.50 -5.05 3.78
N VAL A 113 4.74 -4.01 2.98
CA VAL A 113 4.24 -2.66 3.24
C VAL A 113 2.71 -2.60 3.20
N GLY A 114 2.09 -3.26 2.21
CA GLY A 114 0.63 -3.32 2.09
C GLY A 114 -0.04 -3.94 3.32
N VAL A 115 0.51 -5.04 3.84
CA VAL A 115 0.04 -5.68 5.07
C VAL A 115 0.24 -4.77 6.30
N GLY A 116 1.42 -4.15 6.43
CA GLY A 116 1.67 -3.19 7.52
C GLY A 116 0.70 -2.01 7.50
N LEU A 117 0.41 -1.45 6.32
CA LEU A 117 -0.57 -0.37 6.15
C LEU A 117 -1.98 -0.80 6.53
N TRP A 118 -2.38 -2.02 6.15
CA TRP A 118 -3.67 -2.58 6.53
C TRP A 118 -3.83 -2.68 8.05
N ARG A 119 -2.83 -3.24 8.73
CA ARG A 119 -2.83 -3.38 10.20
C ARG A 119 -2.87 -2.03 10.90
N LEU A 120 -2.20 -1.02 10.34
CA LEU A 120 -2.31 0.35 10.83
C LEU A 120 -3.72 0.93 10.66
N LEU A 121 -4.39 0.70 9.52
CA LEU A 121 -5.77 1.16 9.30
C LEU A 121 -6.75 0.49 10.28
N GLU A 122 -6.60 -0.81 10.51
CA GLU A 122 -7.40 -1.55 11.50
C GLU A 122 -7.19 -0.97 12.91
N TRP A 123 -5.94 -0.72 13.30
CA TRP A 123 -5.61 -0.14 14.60
C TRP A 123 -6.17 1.28 14.77
N LEU A 124 -6.20 2.07 13.70
CA LEU A 124 -6.83 3.40 13.68
C LEU A 124 -8.36 3.35 13.68
N GLY A 125 -8.97 2.16 13.57
CA GLY A 125 -10.42 1.98 13.57
C GLY A 125 -11.10 2.51 12.32
N VAL A 126 -10.41 2.56 11.17
CA VAL A 126 -10.98 3.03 9.91
C VAL A 126 -11.99 2.00 9.39
N PRO A 127 -13.28 2.35 9.22
CA PRO A 127 -14.27 1.42 8.67
C PRO A 127 -14.01 1.20 7.17
N VAL A 128 -13.76 -0.06 6.80
CA VAL A 128 -13.53 -0.48 5.41
C VAL A 128 -14.60 -1.50 5.02
N ASP A 129 -15.32 -1.23 3.94
CA ASP A 129 -16.39 -2.09 3.43
C ASP A 129 -15.92 -3.05 2.34
N ALA A 130 -14.83 -2.71 1.65
CA ALA A 130 -14.29 -3.49 0.56
C ALA A 130 -12.77 -3.32 0.43
N VAL A 131 -12.11 -4.38 -0.02
CA VAL A 131 -10.70 -4.33 -0.43
C VAL A 131 -10.57 -4.81 -1.87
N GLY A 132 -9.62 -4.24 -2.58
CA GLY A 132 -9.26 -4.66 -3.93
C GLY A 132 -7.78 -4.47 -4.16
N GLY A 133 -7.26 -5.07 -5.22
CA GLY A 133 -5.86 -4.96 -5.56
C GLY A 133 -5.66 -4.94 -7.06
N HIS A 134 -4.48 -4.51 -7.49
CA HIS A 134 -4.06 -4.59 -8.87
C HIS A 134 -2.77 -5.42 -8.97
N SER A 135 -2.78 -6.50 -9.75
CA SER A 135 -1.61 -7.38 -9.94
C SER A 135 -1.11 -7.93 -8.59
N VAL A 136 0.14 -7.68 -8.17
CA VAL A 136 0.63 -8.13 -6.85
C VAL A 136 -0.22 -7.58 -5.68
N GLY A 137 -0.85 -6.41 -5.85
CA GLY A 137 -1.76 -5.87 -4.85
C GLY A 137 -2.99 -6.74 -4.60
N GLU A 138 -3.41 -7.58 -5.56
CA GLU A 138 -4.49 -8.55 -5.34
C GLU A 138 -4.13 -9.59 -4.28
N VAL A 139 -2.83 -9.94 -4.16
CA VAL A 139 -2.37 -10.87 -3.14
C VAL A 139 -2.50 -10.24 -1.74
N VAL A 140 -2.21 -8.94 -1.61
CA VAL A 140 -2.46 -8.20 -0.37
C VAL A 140 -3.95 -8.20 -0.06
N ALA A 141 -4.78 -7.83 -1.03
CA ALA A 141 -6.24 -7.79 -0.88
C ALA A 141 -6.81 -9.16 -0.46
N ALA A 142 -6.37 -10.25 -1.09
CA ALA A 142 -6.79 -11.61 -0.77
C ALA A 142 -6.39 -12.02 0.65
N TYR A 143 -5.15 -11.72 1.06
CA TYR A 143 -4.68 -12.00 2.41
C TYR A 143 -5.50 -11.23 3.47
N VAL A 144 -5.67 -9.91 3.30
CA VAL A 144 -6.40 -9.10 4.30
C VAL A 144 -7.90 -9.40 4.32
N ALA A 145 -8.47 -9.87 3.22
CA ALA A 145 -9.83 -10.40 3.15
C ALA A 145 -9.98 -11.80 3.78
N GLY A 146 -8.90 -12.41 4.27
CA GLY A 146 -8.90 -13.73 4.90
C GLY A 146 -9.01 -14.89 3.92
N VAL A 147 -8.79 -14.66 2.62
CA VAL A 147 -8.79 -15.73 1.59
C VAL A 147 -7.60 -16.66 1.78
N TRP A 148 -6.44 -16.09 2.12
CA TRP A 148 -5.20 -16.83 2.36
C TRP A 148 -4.68 -16.65 3.77
N SER A 149 -4.02 -17.69 4.29
CA SER A 149 -3.14 -17.57 5.44
C SER A 149 -1.95 -16.67 5.10
N LEU A 150 -1.27 -16.12 6.11
CA LEU A 150 -0.06 -15.34 5.87
C LEU A 150 1.02 -16.18 5.17
N GLU A 151 1.19 -17.44 5.61
CA GLU A 151 2.15 -18.38 5.06
C GLU A 151 1.91 -18.63 3.56
N ASP A 152 0.66 -18.91 3.18
CA ASP A 152 0.32 -19.17 1.78
C ASP A 152 0.44 -17.91 0.92
N ALA A 153 0.06 -16.74 1.45
CA ALA A 153 0.23 -15.48 0.74
C ALA A 153 1.72 -15.18 0.48
N CYS A 154 2.59 -15.36 1.48
CA CYS A 154 4.03 -15.19 1.33
C CYS A 154 4.61 -16.16 0.28
N ARG A 155 4.20 -17.44 0.30
CA ARG A 155 4.58 -18.43 -0.72
C ARG A 155 4.20 -17.98 -2.13
N VAL A 156 2.96 -17.51 -2.31
CA VAL A 156 2.49 -17.04 -3.61
C VAL A 156 3.27 -15.82 -4.09
N VAL A 157 3.48 -14.81 -3.23
CA VAL A 157 4.25 -13.61 -3.59
C VAL A 157 5.68 -13.96 -3.97
N ALA A 158 6.34 -14.78 -3.15
CA ALA A 158 7.72 -15.19 -3.39
C ALA A 158 7.86 -16.04 -4.67
N ALA A 159 6.98 -17.02 -4.89
CA ALA A 159 6.98 -17.84 -6.10
C ALA A 159 6.69 -16.99 -7.34
N ARG A 160 5.66 -16.12 -7.29
CA ARG A 160 5.29 -15.24 -8.40
C ARG A 160 6.43 -14.28 -8.76
N GLY A 161 7.03 -13.63 -7.76
CA GLY A 161 8.16 -12.73 -7.93
C GLY A 161 9.36 -13.42 -8.59
N ARG A 162 9.73 -14.62 -8.12
CA ARG A 162 10.82 -15.43 -8.70
C ARG A 162 10.53 -15.85 -10.14
N LEU A 163 9.34 -16.38 -10.40
CA LEU A 163 8.95 -16.83 -11.75
C LEU A 163 8.92 -15.68 -12.76
N MET A 164 8.37 -14.53 -12.37
CA MET A 164 8.36 -13.34 -13.21
C MET A 164 9.77 -12.80 -13.47
N GLN A 165 10.64 -12.82 -12.46
CA GLN A 165 12.03 -12.40 -12.60
C GLN A 165 12.86 -13.33 -13.50
N ALA A 166 12.53 -14.62 -13.55
CA ALA A 166 13.21 -15.61 -14.38
C ALA A 166 12.80 -15.57 -15.86
N LEU A 167 11.79 -14.76 -16.24
CA LEU A 167 11.40 -14.61 -17.64
C LEU A 167 12.55 -14.01 -18.48
N PRO A 168 12.66 -14.36 -19.78
CA PRO A 168 13.70 -13.82 -20.64
C PRO A 168 13.72 -12.29 -20.66
N ALA A 169 14.92 -11.72 -20.66
CA ALA A 169 15.10 -10.29 -20.86
C ALA A 169 14.60 -9.89 -22.27
N GLY A 170 14.13 -8.64 -22.40
CA GLY A 170 13.70 -8.06 -23.68
C GLY A 170 12.18 -7.91 -23.84
N GLY A 171 11.37 -8.41 -22.90
CA GLY A 171 9.95 -8.05 -22.82
C GLY A 171 9.76 -6.59 -22.39
N VAL A 172 8.77 -5.91 -22.96
CA VAL A 172 8.41 -4.52 -22.61
C VAL A 172 6.91 -4.43 -22.37
N MET A 173 6.51 -3.74 -21.31
CA MET A 173 5.13 -3.32 -21.07
C MET A 173 5.02 -1.82 -21.33
N VAL A 174 3.96 -1.40 -22.03
CA VAL A 174 3.72 0.01 -22.38
C VAL A 174 2.28 0.37 -22.04
N ALA A 175 2.07 1.52 -21.38
CA ALA A 175 0.75 2.09 -21.20
C ALA A 175 0.35 2.86 -22.47
N VAL A 176 -0.82 2.54 -23.02
CA VAL A 176 -1.37 3.19 -24.22
C VAL A 176 -2.68 3.88 -23.89
N ARG A 177 -2.97 5.00 -24.56
CA ARG A 177 -4.25 5.72 -24.43
C ARG A 177 -5.27 5.16 -25.42
N LEU A 178 -5.64 3.90 -25.23
CA LEU A 178 -6.66 3.20 -26.02
C LEU A 178 -7.65 2.54 -25.07
N SER A 179 -8.91 2.45 -25.49
CA SER A 179 -9.85 1.52 -24.86
C SER A 179 -9.42 0.08 -25.12
N GLU A 180 -9.91 -0.86 -24.30
CA GLU A 180 -9.64 -2.29 -24.47
C GLU A 180 -10.05 -2.78 -25.87
N ALA A 181 -11.23 -2.35 -26.35
CA ALA A 181 -11.74 -2.72 -27.68
C ALA A 181 -10.79 -2.27 -28.81
N GLU A 182 -10.32 -1.02 -28.76
CA GLU A 182 -9.35 -0.51 -29.73
C GLU A 182 -8.02 -1.24 -29.64
N ALA A 183 -7.55 -1.58 -28.44
CA ALA A 183 -6.30 -2.32 -28.24
C ALA A 183 -6.38 -3.73 -28.85
N VAL A 184 -7.48 -4.45 -28.61
CA VAL A 184 -7.72 -5.80 -29.17
C VAL A 184 -7.75 -5.77 -30.70
N GLU A 185 -8.48 -4.82 -31.30
CA GLU A 185 -8.54 -4.67 -32.76
C GLU A 185 -7.16 -4.46 -33.37
N ARG A 186 -6.35 -3.58 -32.75
CA ARG A 186 -4.99 -3.27 -33.23
C ARG A 186 -4.00 -4.42 -33.08
N LEU A 187 -4.16 -5.25 -32.06
CA LEU A 187 -3.34 -6.44 -31.84
C LEU A 187 -3.71 -7.59 -32.77
N ALA A 188 -5.00 -7.78 -33.05
CA ALA A 188 -5.49 -8.81 -33.98
C ALA A 188 -4.98 -8.62 -35.42
N GLY A 189 -4.68 -7.37 -35.83
CA GLY A 189 -4.13 -7.04 -37.14
C GLY A 189 -2.63 -7.27 -37.32
N ARG A 190 -1.93 -7.86 -36.32
CA ARG A 190 -0.49 -8.13 -36.37
C ARG A 190 -0.23 -9.65 -36.32
N SER A 191 -0.24 -10.29 -37.50
CA SER A 191 0.26 -11.66 -37.70
C SER A 191 1.62 -11.64 -38.38
#